data_AF-A0A8D0E650-F1
#
_entry.id   AF-A0A8D0E650-F1
#
_cell.length_a   1.000
_cell.length_b   1.000
_cell.length_c   1.000
_cell.angle_alpha   90.00
_cell.angle_beta   90.00
_cell.angle_gamma   90.00
#
_symmetry.space_group_name_H-M   'P 1'
#
loop_
_entity.id
_entity.type
_entity.pdbx_description
1 polymer ?
#
loop_
_entity_poly.entity_id
_entity_poly.type
_entity_poly.pdbx_seq_one_letter_code
_entity_poly.pdbx_strand_id
1 'polypeptide(L)'
;MIGVNSVQSTSKVRVRATGSVKYPREDPVWRQTHRSKSMKISNSTEFSSKEAKALYNSIKNEKLEWAVDDEEKKKSPSDGTDEKDNGTQSKGVNRIGNSNNPFLDIPHDPNAAVYKTGFLARKIHADMDGKKTPRGKRGWKTFYAVLKGTVLYLQKDEYKPDKALSEEDLKNAVSVHHALASKATDYEKKPNVLKLKTADWRVLLFQAQSPEEMESWINKINSVAAVFSAPPFPAAIGSQKKFSRPLLPASTTKLSQDEQLKSHESKLKQISTELAEHRSYPPDKKLKGKEVEDYKLKDHYLEFEKTRYETYVSLLKEGAGKELLSPSENDGSGLKKCHSSPSLNQESPVCAKIKRNISERKDCRPETPSIKQKVT
;
A
#
# COMPACT_ATOMS: atom_id res chain seq x y z
N MET A 1 32.12 11.21 -67.83
CA MET A 1 32.02 12.29 -68.85
C MET A 1 31.07 13.34 -68.33
N ILE A 2 31.56 14.57 -68.21
CA ILE A 2 30.78 15.79 -67.96
C ILE A 2 30.00 16.11 -69.24
N GLY A 3 28.76 16.58 -69.14
CA GLY A 3 27.98 17.00 -70.31
C GLY A 3 26.59 17.53 -69.97
N VAL A 4 26.55 18.82 -69.66
CA VAL A 4 25.38 19.71 -69.49
C VAL A 4 24.61 19.95 -70.79
N ASN A 5 23.28 20.14 -70.69
CA ASN A 5 22.39 20.89 -71.61
C ASN A 5 21.37 21.65 -70.71
N SER A 6 21.27 22.99 -70.60
CA SER A 6 20.83 24.05 -71.56
C SER A 6 19.37 23.82 -72.06
N VAL A 7 18.35 24.72 -72.07
CA VAL A 7 18.14 26.18 -71.87
C VAL A 7 16.63 26.43 -71.56
N GLN A 8 16.37 27.49 -70.77
CA GLN A 8 15.21 28.40 -70.57
C GLN A 8 13.88 28.22 -71.35
N SER A 9 12.73 28.53 -70.71
CA SER A 9 11.88 29.69 -71.06
C SER A 9 10.73 29.92 -70.07
N THR A 10 10.28 31.17 -70.04
CA THR A 10 9.43 31.91 -69.11
C THR A 10 7.93 31.68 -69.29
N SER A 11 7.13 31.78 -68.21
CA SER A 11 5.94 32.66 -68.14
C SER A 11 5.24 32.56 -66.78
N LYS A 12 5.20 33.69 -66.05
CA LYS A 12 4.35 33.94 -64.89
C LYS A 12 2.94 34.26 -65.38
N VAL A 13 1.92 33.55 -64.89
CA VAL A 13 0.52 34.01 -64.97
C VAL A 13 0.01 34.29 -63.57
N ARG A 14 -0.27 35.56 -63.33
CA ARG A 14 -0.91 36.13 -62.15
C ARG A 14 -2.42 36.11 -62.39
N VAL A 15 -3.20 35.43 -61.55
CA VAL A 15 -4.66 35.57 -61.54
C VAL A 15 -5.04 36.41 -60.31
N ARG A 16 -5.63 37.59 -60.57
CA ARG A 16 -6.25 38.46 -59.56
C ARG A 16 -7.73 38.11 -59.42
N ALA A 17 -8.21 38.30 -58.20
CA ALA A 17 -9.58 38.09 -57.75
C ALA A 17 -10.59 39.08 -58.35
N THR A 18 -11.82 38.61 -58.52
CA THR A 18 -13.04 39.42 -58.62
C THR A 18 -14.22 38.64 -58.03
N GLY A 19 -15.08 39.31 -57.24
CA GLY A 19 -16.46 38.87 -57.02
C GLY A 19 -16.84 38.56 -55.57
N SER A 20 -17.17 39.60 -54.82
CA SER A 20 -17.82 39.54 -53.51
C SER A 20 -19.34 39.35 -53.70
N VAL A 21 -19.92 38.31 -53.09
CA VAL A 21 -21.36 38.22 -52.81
C VAL A 21 -21.54 38.07 -51.30
N LYS A 22 -22.25 39.03 -50.70
CA LYS A 22 -22.53 39.12 -49.27
C LYS A 22 -23.76 38.28 -48.93
N TYR A 23 -23.66 37.44 -47.90
CA TYR A 23 -24.81 36.90 -47.16
C TYR A 23 -24.83 37.50 -45.74
N PRO A 24 -26.01 37.63 -45.10
CA PRO A 24 -26.17 38.34 -43.85
C PRO A 24 -25.52 37.59 -42.69
N ARG A 25 -24.96 38.38 -41.77
CA ARG A 25 -24.37 37.96 -40.50
C ARG A 25 -25.48 37.54 -39.54
N GLU A 26 -25.57 36.25 -39.27
CA GLU A 26 -26.26 35.71 -38.09
C GLU A 26 -25.35 35.93 -36.87
N ASP A 27 -25.91 36.49 -35.80
CA ASP A 27 -25.20 36.86 -34.57
C ASP A 27 -24.64 35.62 -33.84
N PRO A 28 -23.34 35.59 -33.47
CA PRO A 28 -22.84 34.56 -32.58
C PRO A 28 -23.32 34.85 -31.16
N VAL A 29 -24.25 34.01 -30.69
CA VAL A 29 -24.59 33.84 -29.28
C VAL A 29 -23.30 33.72 -28.47
N TRP A 30 -23.06 34.72 -27.62
CA TRP A 30 -21.99 34.73 -26.63
C TRP A 30 -22.12 33.51 -25.72
N ARG A 31 -21.42 32.43 -26.04
CA ARG A 31 -21.19 31.37 -25.06
C ARG A 31 -20.14 31.91 -24.09
N GLN A 32 -20.64 32.39 -22.96
CA GLN A 32 -19.89 32.93 -21.84
C GLN A 32 -18.88 31.89 -21.36
N THR A 33 -17.66 31.95 -21.88
CA THR A 33 -16.54 31.25 -21.28
C THR A 33 -16.27 31.97 -19.96
N HIS A 34 -16.56 31.32 -18.83
CA HIS A 34 -16.02 31.73 -17.54
C HIS A 34 -14.51 31.51 -17.59
N ARG A 35 -13.81 32.43 -18.26
CA ARG A 35 -12.37 32.62 -18.12
C ARG A 35 -12.17 33.01 -16.66
N SER A 36 -11.78 32.05 -15.83
CA SER A 36 -11.34 32.32 -14.47
C SER A 36 -10.38 33.50 -14.52
N LYS A 37 -10.78 34.61 -13.87
CA LYS A 37 -9.92 35.77 -13.68
C LYS A 37 -8.64 35.22 -13.05
N SER A 38 -7.56 35.21 -13.82
CA SER A 38 -6.23 35.07 -13.27
C SER A 38 -6.13 36.11 -12.17
N MET A 39 -6.03 35.67 -10.91
CA MET A 39 -5.69 36.56 -9.81
C MET A 39 -4.31 37.11 -10.17
N LYS A 40 -4.29 38.34 -10.69
CA LYS A 40 -3.08 39.14 -10.68
C LYS A 40 -2.72 39.23 -9.20
N ILE A 41 -1.59 38.61 -8.81
CA ILE A 41 -0.88 39.07 -7.63
C ILE A 41 -0.68 40.56 -7.91
N SER A 42 -1.40 41.39 -7.16
CA SER A 42 -0.94 42.75 -6.97
C SER A 42 0.43 42.60 -6.33
N ASN A 43 1.49 42.88 -7.09
CA ASN A 43 2.72 43.35 -6.47
C ASN A 43 2.37 44.74 -5.88
N SER A 44 1.57 44.74 -4.82
CA SER A 44 1.44 45.90 -3.94
C SER A 44 2.76 45.94 -3.18
N THR A 45 3.56 46.92 -3.56
CA THR A 45 4.58 47.59 -2.77
C THR A 45 4.66 47.08 -1.33
N GLU A 46 5.75 46.36 -1.04
CA GLU A 46 6.41 46.20 0.26
C GLU A 46 5.51 45.94 1.48
N PHE A 47 5.35 44.66 1.85
CA PHE A 47 5.08 44.32 3.25
C PHE A 47 6.14 45.00 4.12
N SER A 48 5.75 45.77 5.13
CA SER A 48 6.76 46.44 5.96
C SER A 48 7.61 45.38 6.67
N SER A 49 8.90 45.66 6.85
CA SER A 49 9.82 44.74 7.56
C SER A 49 9.30 44.37 8.95
N LYS A 50 8.50 45.24 9.57
CA LYS A 50 7.87 45.02 10.88
C LYS A 50 6.74 43.98 10.80
N GLU A 51 5.87 44.06 9.81
CA GLU A 51 4.77 43.10 9.62
C GLU A 51 5.29 41.72 9.21
N ALA A 52 6.30 41.67 8.34
CA ALA A 52 6.94 40.42 7.96
C ALA A 52 7.66 39.74 9.16
N LYS A 53 8.32 40.53 10.02
CA LYS A 53 8.95 40.03 11.25
C LYS A 53 7.92 39.59 12.29
N ALA A 54 6.82 40.32 12.43
CA ALA A 54 5.73 39.96 13.32
C ALA A 54 5.09 38.64 12.89
N LEU A 55 4.81 38.48 11.59
CA LEU A 55 4.27 37.23 11.04
C LEU A 55 5.27 36.07 11.17
N TYR A 56 6.55 36.30 10.89
CA TYR A 56 7.59 35.29 11.07
C TYR A 56 7.70 34.83 12.54
N ASN A 57 7.67 35.77 13.49
CA ASN A 57 7.71 35.44 14.91
C ASN A 57 6.44 34.74 15.39
N SER A 58 5.26 35.14 14.89
CA SER A 58 4.00 34.46 15.18
C SER A 58 4.03 33.00 14.69
N ILE A 59 4.39 32.76 13.43
CA ILE A 59 4.50 31.39 12.87
C ILE A 59 5.59 30.56 13.58
N LYS A 60 6.69 31.20 14.01
CA LYS A 60 7.78 30.52 14.72
C LYS A 60 7.38 30.10 16.13
N ASN A 61 6.62 30.94 16.83
CA ASN A 61 6.32 30.74 18.24
C ASN A 61 4.97 30.05 18.46
N GLU A 62 4.06 30.11 17.49
CA GLU A 62 2.74 29.52 17.52
C GLU A 62 2.61 28.51 16.37
N LYS A 63 2.61 27.22 16.72
CA LYS A 63 2.52 26.14 15.72
C LYS A 63 1.13 26.18 15.10
N LEU A 64 1.05 26.39 13.79
CA LEU A 64 -0.21 26.35 13.05
C LEU A 64 -0.91 25.00 13.28
N GLU A 65 -2.15 25.07 13.76
CA GLU A 65 -3.03 23.92 13.86
C GLU A 65 -3.62 23.61 12.48
N TRP A 66 -3.74 22.32 12.17
CA TRP A 66 -4.42 21.89 10.94
C TRP A 66 -5.90 22.23 11.03
N ALA A 67 -6.51 22.59 9.89
CA ALA A 67 -7.96 22.73 9.81
C ALA A 67 -8.62 21.37 10.06
N VAL A 68 -9.10 21.17 11.28
CA VAL A 68 -10.00 20.08 11.66
C VAL A 68 -11.42 20.56 11.37
N ASP A 69 -12.27 19.69 10.83
CA ASP A 69 -13.66 19.99 10.50
C ASP A 69 -14.40 20.52 11.74
N ASP A 70 -15.18 21.60 11.60
CA ASP A 70 -15.83 22.31 12.73
C ASP A 70 -16.86 21.45 13.49
N GLU A 71 -17.22 20.28 12.96
CA GLU A 71 -18.05 19.27 13.64
C GLU A 71 -17.35 18.63 14.86
N GLU A 72 -16.01 18.63 14.95
CA GLU A 72 -15.30 18.12 16.15
C GLU A 72 -15.14 19.20 17.26
N LYS A 73 -15.38 20.48 16.95
CA LYS A 73 -15.18 21.61 17.89
C LYS A 73 -16.36 21.89 18.82
N LYS A 74 -17.50 21.20 18.64
CA LYS A 74 -18.73 21.38 19.44
C LYS A 74 -18.84 20.54 20.71
N LYS A 75 -17.72 20.09 21.28
CA LYS A 75 -17.67 19.67 22.69
C LYS A 75 -16.84 20.69 23.48
N SER A 76 -17.56 21.66 24.02
CA SER A 76 -17.07 22.76 24.85
C SER A 76 -16.28 22.27 26.07
N PRO A 77 -15.22 22.99 26.49
CA PRO A 77 -14.63 22.83 27.82
C PRO A 77 -15.34 23.77 28.79
N SER A 78 -16.03 23.24 29.80
CA SER A 78 -16.32 23.99 31.02
C SER A 78 -15.17 23.75 32.01
N ASP A 79 -14.54 24.86 32.38
CA ASP A 79 -13.43 24.99 33.32
C ASP A 79 -13.81 24.60 34.77
N GLY A 80 -12.84 24.05 35.51
CA GLY A 80 -12.86 24.08 36.98
C GLY A 80 -12.53 22.78 37.73
N THR A 81 -11.30 22.74 38.26
CA THR A 81 -10.81 22.09 39.51
C THR A 81 -10.17 20.69 39.49
N ASP A 82 -9.13 20.61 40.32
CA ASP A 82 -8.02 19.68 40.44
C ASP A 82 -8.32 18.24 40.91
N GLU A 83 -7.29 17.41 40.71
CA GLU A 83 -6.93 16.15 41.37
C GLU A 83 -7.45 14.79 40.83
N LYS A 84 -6.44 14.00 40.43
CA LYS A 84 -6.28 12.53 40.44
C LYS A 84 -7.12 11.63 39.52
N ASP A 85 -6.33 10.87 38.74
CA ASP A 85 -6.42 9.43 38.53
C ASP A 85 -7.81 8.83 38.29
N ASN A 86 -8.20 8.69 37.02
CA ASN A 86 -8.53 7.39 36.43
C ASN A 86 -8.80 7.56 34.92
N GLY A 87 -8.52 6.52 34.15
CA GLY A 87 -8.67 6.51 32.71
C GLY A 87 -10.05 6.92 32.23
N THR A 88 -10.09 7.81 31.24
CA THR A 88 -11.23 7.95 30.34
C THR A 88 -10.71 8.11 28.94
N GLN A 89 -10.89 7.03 28.17
CA GLN A 89 -10.60 6.97 26.75
C GLN A 89 -11.29 8.13 26.03
N SER A 90 -10.52 9.07 25.49
CA SER A 90 -11.02 9.98 24.46
C SER A 90 -11.37 9.13 23.25
N LYS A 91 -12.67 8.94 22.99
CA LYS A 91 -13.19 8.39 21.73
C LYS A 91 -12.98 9.40 20.60
N GLY A 92 -11.72 9.62 20.23
CA GLY A 92 -11.28 10.06 18.91
C GLY A 92 -10.62 8.85 18.27
N VAL A 93 -10.89 8.60 16.99
CA VAL A 93 -10.35 7.49 16.19
C VAL A 93 -8.93 7.13 16.65
N ASN A 94 -8.70 5.89 17.11
CA ASN A 94 -7.38 5.41 17.51
C ASN A 94 -6.46 5.45 16.28
N ARG A 95 -5.75 6.55 16.07
CA ARG A 95 -4.84 6.75 14.95
C ARG A 95 -3.46 6.21 15.32
N ILE A 96 -2.92 5.32 14.50
CA ILE A 96 -1.60 4.71 14.71
C ILE A 96 -0.60 5.42 13.80
N GLY A 97 0.39 6.08 14.37
CA GLY A 97 1.45 6.71 13.58
C GLY A 97 2.28 7.70 14.40
N ASN A 98 3.58 7.76 14.12
CA ASN A 98 4.50 8.79 14.66
C ASN A 98 4.59 10.02 13.72
N SER A 99 3.60 10.21 12.85
CA SER A 99 3.62 11.24 11.81
C SER A 99 2.84 12.47 12.30
N ASN A 100 3.39 13.67 12.13
CA ASN A 100 2.66 14.92 12.38
C ASN A 100 1.62 15.24 11.27
N ASN A 101 1.39 14.30 10.34
CA ASN A 101 0.53 14.49 9.17
C ASN A 101 -0.71 13.57 9.27
N PRO A 102 -1.92 14.13 9.48
CA PRO A 102 -3.13 13.34 9.67
C PRO A 102 -3.50 12.47 8.45
N PHE A 103 -2.98 12.80 7.26
CA PHE A 103 -3.25 12.02 6.03
C PHE A 103 -2.45 10.71 5.93
N LEU A 104 -1.42 10.55 6.77
CA LEU A 104 -0.58 9.35 6.84
C LEU A 104 -0.88 8.49 8.08
N ASP A 105 -1.78 8.94 8.94
CA ASP A 105 -2.18 8.22 10.14
C ASP A 105 -2.92 6.94 9.74
N ILE A 106 -2.56 5.84 10.38
CA ILE A 106 -3.16 4.54 10.12
C ILE A 106 -4.46 4.44 10.94
N PRO A 107 -5.63 4.30 10.32
CA PRO A 107 -6.88 4.10 11.05
C PRO A 107 -6.87 2.73 11.75
N HIS A 108 -7.06 2.70 13.07
CA HIS A 108 -7.29 1.44 13.79
C HIS A 108 -8.78 1.16 13.89
N ASP A 109 -9.24 0.16 13.14
CA ASP A 109 -10.59 -0.40 13.29
C ASP A 109 -10.52 -1.78 13.97
N PRO A 110 -11.00 -1.90 15.23
CA PRO A 110 -11.06 -3.18 15.94
C PRO A 110 -11.93 -4.23 15.26
N ASN A 111 -12.90 -3.83 14.42
CA ASN A 111 -13.86 -4.72 13.78
C ASN A 111 -13.47 -5.09 12.34
N ALA A 112 -12.34 -4.58 11.84
CA ALA A 112 -11.87 -4.90 10.49
C ALA A 112 -11.58 -6.41 10.33
N ALA A 113 -11.88 -6.93 9.14
CA ALA A 113 -11.64 -8.33 8.79
C ALA A 113 -10.14 -8.68 8.83
N VAL A 114 -9.82 -9.90 9.26
CA VAL A 114 -8.46 -10.45 9.21
C VAL A 114 -8.32 -11.27 7.93
N TYR A 115 -7.37 -10.89 7.07
CA TYR A 115 -7.19 -11.48 5.75
C TYR A 115 -6.12 -12.57 5.70
N LYS A 116 -5.10 -12.47 6.56
CA LYS A 116 -4.05 -13.49 6.70
C LYS A 116 -3.29 -13.28 8.02
N THR A 117 -2.89 -14.39 8.62
CA THR A 117 -1.98 -14.39 9.78
C THR A 117 -0.84 -15.39 9.57
N GLY A 118 0.26 -15.21 10.31
CA GLY A 118 1.38 -16.15 10.30
C GLY A 118 2.71 -15.52 10.69
N PHE A 119 3.73 -16.36 10.92
CA PHE A 119 5.06 -15.87 11.29
C PHE A 119 5.81 -15.30 10.08
N LEU A 120 6.36 -14.10 10.24
CA LEU A 120 7.26 -13.45 9.30
C LEU A 120 8.48 -12.91 10.04
N ALA A 121 9.68 -13.14 9.52
CA ALA A 121 10.84 -12.36 9.96
C ALA A 121 10.93 -11.09 9.11
N ARG A 122 10.91 -9.92 9.74
CA ARG A 122 11.03 -8.61 9.08
C ARG A 122 12.45 -8.07 9.17
N LYS A 123 12.91 -7.44 8.09
CA LYS A 123 14.08 -6.57 8.05
C LYS A 123 13.72 -5.23 7.41
N ILE A 124 14.10 -4.13 8.06
CA ILE A 124 13.92 -2.78 7.52
C ILE A 124 15.09 -2.48 6.57
N HIS A 125 14.80 -2.24 5.29
CA HIS A 125 15.80 -1.96 4.25
C HIS A 125 15.92 -0.46 3.97
N ALA A 126 14.79 0.24 3.91
CA ALA A 126 14.72 1.69 3.77
C ALA A 126 13.65 2.29 4.69
N ASP A 127 13.96 3.44 5.27
CA ASP A 127 13.09 4.23 6.12
C ASP A 127 12.11 5.07 5.27
N MET A 128 11.26 5.86 5.93
CA MET A 128 10.40 6.85 5.28
C MET A 128 11.26 7.73 4.34
N ASP A 129 10.72 8.07 3.17
CA ASP A 129 11.42 8.69 2.02
C ASP A 129 12.26 7.73 1.15
N GLY A 130 12.40 6.47 1.53
CA GLY A 130 13.21 5.48 0.80
C GLY A 130 14.71 5.62 1.02
N LYS A 131 15.13 6.36 2.06
CA LYS A 131 16.53 6.43 2.48
C LYS A 131 16.94 5.10 3.11
N LYS A 132 18.14 4.61 2.80
CA LYS A 132 18.65 3.35 3.39
C LYS A 132 18.75 3.49 4.91
N THR A 133 18.06 2.63 5.66
CA THR A 133 18.04 2.61 7.13
C THR A 133 19.47 2.48 7.70
N PRO A 134 19.89 3.04 8.83
CA PRO A 134 21.26 2.80 9.35
C PRO A 134 21.56 1.33 9.65
N ARG A 135 22.80 0.85 9.42
CA ARG A 135 23.18 -0.59 9.53
C ARG A 135 22.76 -1.23 10.86
N GLY A 136 22.88 -0.51 11.98
CA GLY A 136 22.51 -0.99 13.31
C GLY A 136 21.00 -1.23 13.53
N LYS A 137 20.14 -0.70 12.66
CA LYS A 137 18.67 -0.84 12.74
C LYS A 137 18.09 -1.83 11.71
N ARG A 138 18.92 -2.43 10.83
CA ARG A 138 18.50 -3.35 9.75
C ARG A 138 18.48 -4.84 10.14
N GLY A 139 18.39 -5.17 11.43
CA GLY A 139 18.36 -6.56 11.89
C GLY A 139 17.08 -7.29 11.45
N TRP A 140 17.19 -8.61 11.26
CA TRP A 140 16.01 -9.46 11.12
C TRP A 140 15.38 -9.66 12.49
N LYS A 141 14.06 -9.48 12.60
CA LYS A 141 13.28 -9.73 13.81
C LYS A 141 12.05 -10.55 13.42
N THR A 142 11.74 -11.60 14.17
CA THR A 142 10.56 -12.43 13.94
C THR A 142 9.34 -11.80 14.60
N PHE A 143 8.22 -11.82 13.88
CA PHE A 143 6.94 -11.35 14.35
C PHE A 143 5.85 -12.35 13.96
N TYR A 144 4.79 -12.39 14.76
CA TYR A 144 3.51 -12.90 14.30
C TYR A 144 2.80 -11.77 13.55
N ALA A 145 2.64 -11.94 12.24
CA ALA A 145 2.03 -10.96 11.37
C ALA A 145 0.51 -11.19 11.26
N VAL A 146 -0.25 -10.11 11.33
CA VAL A 146 -1.71 -10.12 11.18
C VAL A 146 -2.09 -9.02 10.19
N LEU A 147 -2.54 -9.39 9.00
CA LEU A 147 -3.11 -8.46 8.03
C LEU A 147 -4.59 -8.27 8.34
N LYS A 148 -4.93 -7.16 8.98
CA LYS A 148 -6.29 -6.83 9.43
C LYS A 148 -6.70 -5.48 8.87
N GLY A 149 -7.81 -5.47 8.12
CA GLY A 149 -8.19 -4.32 7.31
C GLY A 149 -7.05 -3.96 6.34
N THR A 150 -6.59 -2.72 6.41
CA THR A 150 -5.50 -2.19 5.58
C THR A 150 -4.18 -2.03 6.34
N VAL A 151 -4.03 -2.77 7.44
CA VAL A 151 -2.89 -2.69 8.34
C VAL A 151 -2.28 -4.07 8.54
N LEU A 152 -0.96 -4.16 8.36
CA LEU A 152 -0.15 -5.31 8.74
C LEU A 152 0.42 -5.06 10.13
N TYR A 153 -0.19 -5.69 11.13
CA TYR A 153 0.31 -5.69 12.50
C TYR A 153 1.42 -6.73 12.65
N LEU A 154 2.50 -6.35 13.34
CA LEU A 154 3.66 -7.20 13.55
C LEU A 154 3.92 -7.33 15.04
N GLN A 155 3.41 -8.43 15.60
CA GLN A 155 3.43 -8.68 17.03
C GLN A 155 4.69 -9.46 17.42
N LYS A 156 5.42 -8.97 18.41
CA LYS A 156 6.73 -9.56 18.78
C LYS A 156 6.61 -10.76 19.72
N ASP A 157 5.60 -10.76 20.59
CA ASP A 157 5.39 -11.80 21.62
C ASP A 157 4.41 -12.88 21.16
N GLU A 158 4.19 -13.90 22.00
CA GLU A 158 3.23 -14.98 21.77
C GLU A 158 1.85 -14.41 21.42
N TYR A 159 1.42 -14.61 20.18
CA TYR A 159 0.15 -14.12 19.66
C TYR A 159 -1.00 -14.65 20.51
N LYS A 160 -1.80 -13.73 21.06
CA LYS A 160 -3.04 -14.05 21.77
C LYS A 160 -4.16 -13.24 21.14
N PRO A 161 -5.18 -13.87 20.56
CA PRO A 161 -6.26 -13.16 19.86
C PRO A 161 -7.00 -12.16 20.76
N ASP A 162 -7.08 -12.44 22.06
CA ASP A 162 -7.76 -11.58 23.05
C ASP A 162 -6.84 -10.52 23.68
N LYS A 163 -5.55 -10.50 23.34
CA LYS A 163 -4.61 -9.52 23.88
C LYS A 163 -4.68 -8.24 23.04
N ALA A 164 -4.95 -7.12 23.72
CA ALA A 164 -4.83 -5.81 23.11
C ALA A 164 -3.41 -5.58 22.57
N LEU A 165 -3.30 -4.92 21.41
CA LEU A 165 -2.02 -4.54 20.82
C LEU A 165 -1.24 -3.66 21.80
N SER A 166 0.01 -3.99 22.07
CA SER A 166 0.89 -3.15 22.87
C SER A 166 1.34 -1.91 22.09
N GLU A 167 1.80 -0.87 22.77
CA GLU A 167 2.38 0.31 22.10
C GLU A 167 3.52 -0.05 21.14
N GLU A 168 4.30 -1.08 21.47
CA GLU A 168 5.38 -1.58 20.60
C GLU A 168 4.82 -2.24 19.34
N ASP A 169 3.71 -3.00 19.44
CA ASP A 169 3.06 -3.60 18.28
C ASP A 169 2.49 -2.52 17.35
N LEU A 170 1.93 -1.45 17.92
CA LEU A 170 1.43 -0.30 17.16
C LEU A 170 2.57 0.45 16.43
N LYS A 171 3.74 0.61 17.07
CA LYS A 171 4.94 1.17 16.42
C LYS A 171 5.46 0.30 15.27
N ASN A 172 5.20 -1.00 15.33
CA ASN A 172 5.60 -1.95 14.30
C ASN A 172 4.56 -2.11 13.20
N ALA A 173 3.36 -1.53 13.34
CA ALA A 173 2.29 -1.60 12.35
C ALA A 173 2.71 -0.93 11.03
N VAL A 174 2.27 -1.55 9.93
CA VAL A 174 2.58 -1.08 8.57
C VAL A 174 1.28 -0.93 7.80
N SER A 175 1.00 0.28 7.30
CA SER A 175 -0.11 0.49 6.38
C SER A 175 0.19 -0.20 5.04
N VAL A 176 -0.78 -0.95 4.53
CA VAL A 176 -0.69 -1.57 3.20
C VAL A 176 -1.38 -0.74 2.11
N HIS A 177 -1.93 0.44 2.44
CA HIS A 177 -2.44 1.37 1.44
C HIS A 177 -1.34 1.72 0.44
N HIS A 178 -1.66 1.62 -0.85
CA HIS A 178 -0.74 1.86 -1.96
C HIS A 178 0.58 1.07 -1.90
N ALA A 179 0.63 -0.01 -1.13
CA ALA A 179 1.81 -0.83 -1.03
C ALA A 179 1.91 -1.81 -2.19
N LEU A 180 3.14 -2.15 -2.59
CA LEU A 180 3.42 -3.20 -3.54
C LEU A 180 4.32 -4.24 -2.88
N ALA A 181 3.83 -5.47 -2.78
CA ALA A 181 4.59 -6.65 -2.41
C ALA A 181 5.08 -7.38 -3.67
N SER A 182 6.35 -7.79 -3.67
CA SER A 182 6.93 -8.59 -4.75
C SER A 182 7.92 -9.61 -4.18
N LYS A 183 8.30 -10.62 -4.96
CA LYS A 183 9.45 -11.46 -4.62
C LYS A 183 10.72 -10.60 -4.58
N ALA A 184 11.58 -10.80 -3.59
CA ALA A 184 12.86 -10.10 -3.49
C ALA A 184 13.93 -10.85 -4.31
N THR A 185 13.85 -10.75 -5.63
CA THR A 185 14.79 -11.41 -6.56
C THR A 185 16.23 -10.91 -6.40
N ASP A 186 16.40 -9.69 -5.87
CA ASP A 186 17.68 -9.06 -5.59
C ASP A 186 18.26 -9.42 -4.20
N TYR A 187 17.62 -10.33 -3.46
CA TYR A 187 18.04 -10.73 -2.11
C TYR A 187 18.25 -12.24 -1.97
N GLU A 188 19.52 -12.66 -2.03
CA GLU A 188 19.88 -14.09 -2.05
C GLU A 188 20.30 -14.65 -0.69
N LYS A 189 20.43 -13.79 0.34
CA LYS A 189 20.97 -14.22 1.65
C LYS A 189 20.03 -15.11 2.45
N LYS A 190 18.73 -15.10 2.15
CA LYS A 190 17.71 -15.94 2.78
C LYS A 190 16.70 -16.34 1.71
N PRO A 191 16.17 -17.58 1.76
CA PRO A 191 15.12 -18.01 0.86
C PRO A 191 13.78 -17.37 1.24
N ASN A 192 12.80 -17.45 0.35
CA ASN A 192 11.39 -17.10 0.61
C ASN A 192 11.21 -15.67 1.11
N VAL A 193 11.99 -14.73 0.56
CA VAL A 193 11.93 -13.31 0.93
C VAL A 193 11.05 -12.54 -0.05
N LEU A 194 10.02 -11.89 0.50
CA LEU A 194 9.22 -10.88 -0.20
C LEU A 194 9.70 -9.47 0.19
N LYS A 195 9.56 -8.54 -0.74
CA LYS A 195 9.84 -7.11 -0.61
C LYS A 195 8.51 -6.37 -0.60
N LEU A 196 8.24 -5.65 0.48
CA LEU A 196 7.09 -4.75 0.61
C LEU A 196 7.58 -3.31 0.50
N LYS A 197 7.07 -2.58 -0.49
CA LYS A 197 7.30 -1.13 -0.63
C LYS A 197 5.98 -0.38 -0.38
N THR A 198 5.96 0.48 0.62
CA THR A 198 4.76 1.20 1.09
C THR A 198 4.60 2.56 0.42
N ALA A 199 3.45 3.21 0.62
CA ALA A 199 3.12 4.54 0.09
C ALA A 199 4.17 5.63 0.39
N ASP A 200 4.76 5.56 1.59
CA ASP A 200 5.80 6.47 2.09
C ASP A 200 7.22 6.05 1.68
N TRP A 201 7.34 5.11 0.73
CA TRP A 201 8.58 4.61 0.16
C TRP A 201 9.50 3.84 1.11
N ARG A 202 9.00 3.43 2.30
CA ARG A 202 9.72 2.44 3.11
C ARG A 202 9.86 1.15 2.31
N VAL A 203 10.97 0.45 2.54
CA VAL A 203 11.21 -0.89 1.97
C VAL A 203 11.45 -1.84 3.12
N LEU A 204 10.56 -2.83 3.23
CA LEU A 204 10.63 -3.90 4.21
C LEU A 204 10.85 -5.22 3.47
N LEU A 205 11.73 -6.05 4.02
CA LEU A 205 11.89 -7.43 3.58
C LEU A 205 11.23 -8.34 4.61
N PHE A 206 10.44 -9.30 4.15
CA PHE A 206 9.84 -10.31 5.00
C PHE A 206 10.25 -11.70 4.53
N GLN A 207 10.77 -12.51 5.44
CA GLN A 207 11.05 -13.92 5.19
C GLN A 207 9.84 -14.74 5.64
N ALA A 208 9.25 -15.47 4.70
CA ALA A 208 8.21 -16.46 4.95
C ALA A 208 8.81 -17.86 5.20
N GLN A 209 7.97 -18.78 5.69
CA GLN A 209 8.39 -20.15 6.04
C GLN A 209 8.62 -21.02 4.80
N SER A 210 7.82 -20.83 3.75
CA SER A 210 7.86 -21.60 2.51
C SER A 210 7.65 -20.67 1.29
N PRO A 211 7.94 -21.13 0.06
CA PRO A 211 7.66 -20.34 -1.15
C PRO A 211 6.15 -20.10 -1.35
N GLU A 212 5.31 -21.07 -1.00
CA GLU A 212 3.84 -20.96 -1.07
C GLU A 212 3.32 -19.90 -0.09
N GLU A 213 3.86 -19.88 1.14
CA GLU A 213 3.54 -18.85 2.12
C GLU A 213 3.98 -17.45 1.64
N MET A 214 5.17 -17.35 1.03
CA MET A 214 5.65 -16.09 0.47
C MET A 214 4.69 -15.57 -0.62
N GLU A 215 4.27 -16.42 -1.54
CA GLU A 215 3.32 -16.07 -2.61
C GLU A 215 1.95 -15.72 -2.04
N SER A 216 1.46 -16.49 -1.07
CA SER A 216 0.20 -16.21 -0.37
C SER A 216 0.21 -14.84 0.32
N TRP A 217 1.31 -14.47 0.98
CA TRP A 217 1.49 -13.13 1.57
C TRP A 217 1.52 -12.03 0.52
N ILE A 218 2.26 -12.22 -0.58
CA ILE A 218 2.33 -11.25 -1.69
C ILE A 218 0.94 -11.01 -2.26
N ASN A 219 0.21 -12.08 -2.59
CA ASN A 219 -1.13 -11.99 -3.18
C ASN A 219 -2.10 -11.30 -2.23
N LYS A 220 -2.16 -11.71 -0.95
CA LYS A 220 -3.13 -11.14 -0.02
C LYS A 220 -2.86 -9.66 0.28
N ILE A 221 -1.60 -9.26 0.44
CA ILE A 221 -1.23 -7.85 0.64
C ILE A 221 -1.61 -7.02 -0.59
N ASN A 222 -1.25 -7.48 -1.79
CA ASN A 222 -1.54 -6.73 -3.03
C ASN A 222 -3.04 -6.66 -3.32
N SER A 223 -3.80 -7.72 -3.04
CA SER A 223 -5.26 -7.73 -3.19
C SER A 223 -5.93 -6.71 -2.26
N VAL A 224 -5.53 -6.69 -0.98
CA VAL A 224 -6.03 -5.68 -0.02
C VAL A 224 -5.67 -4.27 -0.50
N ALA A 225 -4.44 -4.06 -0.94
CA ALA A 225 -4.00 -2.76 -1.43
C ALA A 225 -4.76 -2.33 -2.71
N ALA A 226 -5.02 -3.23 -3.65
CA ALA A 226 -5.76 -2.94 -4.88
C ALA A 226 -7.23 -2.59 -4.61
N VAL A 227 -7.89 -3.36 -3.72
CA VAL A 227 -9.30 -3.20 -3.40
C VAL A 227 -9.55 -1.96 -2.54
N PHE A 228 -8.71 -1.70 -1.54
CA PHE A 228 -9.02 -0.69 -0.51
C PHE A 228 -8.25 0.62 -0.63
N SER A 229 -7.24 0.76 -1.50
CA SER A 229 -6.52 2.04 -1.63
C SER A 229 -7.40 3.13 -2.26
N ALA A 230 -7.58 4.25 -1.56
CA ALA A 230 -8.29 5.41 -2.11
C ALA A 230 -7.55 6.03 -3.32
N PRO A 231 -8.23 6.79 -4.19
CA PRO A 231 -7.56 7.52 -5.25
C PRO A 231 -6.51 8.51 -4.70
N PRO A 232 -5.37 8.70 -5.39
CA PRO A 232 -4.39 9.71 -4.99
C PRO A 232 -5.02 11.11 -5.03
N PHE A 233 -4.55 12.00 -4.15
CA PHE A 233 -5.00 13.39 -4.18
C PHE A 233 -4.68 14.03 -5.54
N PRO A 234 -5.51 14.98 -6.02
CA PRO A 234 -5.16 15.80 -7.16
C PRO A 234 -3.78 16.41 -6.96
N ALA A 235 -2.94 16.39 -8.00
CA ALA A 235 -1.63 17.01 -7.91
C ALA A 235 -1.78 18.46 -7.47
N ALA A 236 -1.03 18.87 -6.45
CA ALA A 236 -1.07 20.24 -5.97
C ALA A 236 -0.78 21.21 -7.13
N ILE A 237 -1.74 22.09 -7.44
CA ILE A 237 -1.61 23.08 -8.50
C ILE A 237 -0.69 24.19 -7.96
N GLY A 238 0.59 24.09 -8.28
CA GLY A 238 1.60 25.08 -7.90
C GLY A 238 2.79 25.04 -8.85
N SER A 239 3.56 26.12 -8.89
CA SER A 239 4.81 26.20 -9.66
C SER A 239 5.91 25.33 -9.01
N GLN A 240 5.77 24.01 -9.07
CA GLN A 240 6.84 23.11 -8.67
C GLN A 240 7.78 22.90 -9.86
N LYS A 241 8.90 23.62 -9.86
CA LYS A 241 9.98 23.43 -10.85
C LYS A 241 10.68 22.07 -10.73
N LYS A 242 10.37 21.26 -9.71
CA LYS A 242 11.04 19.99 -9.41
C LYS A 242 10.04 18.87 -9.19
N PHE A 243 10.46 17.66 -9.50
CA PHE A 243 9.68 16.47 -9.20
C PHE A 243 9.61 16.24 -7.68
N SER A 244 8.38 16.13 -7.17
CA SER A 244 8.09 15.67 -5.82
C SER A 244 7.10 14.52 -5.90
N ARG A 245 7.31 13.48 -5.10
CA ARG A 245 6.39 12.34 -5.03
C ARG A 245 5.01 12.83 -4.54
N PRO A 246 3.91 12.43 -5.20
CA PRO A 246 2.57 12.73 -4.72
C PRO A 246 2.35 12.12 -3.32
N LEU A 247 1.58 12.84 -2.50
CA LEU A 247 1.08 12.29 -1.24
C LEU A 247 -0.09 11.35 -1.52
N LEU A 248 0.00 10.15 -0.96
CA LEU A 248 -1.02 9.10 -1.10
C LEU A 248 -1.78 8.98 0.23
N PRO A 249 -3.12 9.02 0.21
CA PRO A 249 -3.91 8.93 1.43
C PRO A 249 -3.84 7.53 2.06
N ALA A 250 -3.80 7.46 3.39
CA ALA A 250 -3.97 6.22 4.15
C ALA A 250 -5.45 5.86 4.40
N SER A 251 -6.37 6.38 3.57
CA SER A 251 -7.81 6.14 3.68
C SER A 251 -8.29 5.00 2.80
N THR A 252 -9.37 4.35 3.21
CA THR A 252 -10.08 3.37 2.38
C THR A 252 -10.84 4.04 1.24
N THR A 253 -10.87 3.40 0.08
CA THR A 253 -11.67 3.87 -1.06
C THR A 253 -13.17 3.79 -0.76
N LYS A 254 -13.95 4.73 -1.31
CA LYS A 254 -15.42 4.70 -1.31
C LYS A 254 -16.00 4.22 -2.64
N LEU A 255 -15.14 3.87 -3.60
CA LEU A 255 -15.53 3.41 -4.93
C LEU A 255 -16.02 1.95 -4.87
N SER A 256 -16.98 1.63 -5.73
CA SER A 256 -17.32 0.22 -6.01
C SER A 256 -16.16 -0.51 -6.70
N GLN A 257 -16.21 -1.84 -6.76
CA GLN A 257 -15.13 -2.63 -7.38
C GLN A 257 -14.88 -2.26 -8.86
N ASP A 258 -15.95 -2.04 -9.62
CA ASP A 258 -15.85 -1.69 -11.04
C ASP A 258 -15.30 -0.26 -11.22
N GLU A 259 -15.71 0.68 -10.38
CA GLU A 259 -15.18 2.04 -10.37
C GLU A 259 -13.71 2.07 -9.95
N GLN A 260 -13.35 1.25 -8.96
CA GLN A 260 -11.97 1.10 -8.49
C GLN A 260 -11.08 0.52 -9.60
N LEU A 261 -11.54 -0.50 -10.31
CA LEU A 261 -10.84 -1.06 -11.47
C LEU A 261 -10.65 0.01 -12.56
N LYS A 262 -11.72 0.71 -12.94
CA LYS A 262 -11.65 1.80 -13.94
C LYS A 262 -10.70 2.92 -13.53
N SER A 263 -10.68 3.28 -12.24
CA SER A 263 -9.76 4.25 -11.67
C SER A 263 -8.30 3.82 -11.83
N HIS A 264 -7.98 2.57 -11.47
CA HIS A 264 -6.62 2.03 -11.62
C HIS A 264 -6.21 1.89 -13.09
N GLU A 265 -7.12 1.50 -14.00
CA GLU A 265 -6.83 1.45 -15.44
C GLU A 265 -6.55 2.83 -16.02
N SER A 266 -7.33 3.84 -15.63
CA SER A 266 -7.10 5.23 -16.02
C SER A 266 -5.72 5.70 -15.53
N LYS A 267 -5.39 5.38 -14.27
CA LYS A 267 -4.12 5.77 -13.68
C LYS A 267 -2.93 5.05 -14.33
N LEU A 268 -3.06 3.77 -14.65
CA LEU A 268 -2.06 3.01 -15.39
C LEU A 268 -1.77 3.64 -16.75
N LYS A 269 -2.81 4.02 -17.50
CA LYS A 269 -2.67 4.72 -18.79
C LYS A 269 -1.93 6.04 -18.60
N GLN A 270 -2.35 6.86 -17.62
CA GLN A 270 -1.70 8.13 -17.31
C GLN A 270 -0.21 7.97 -17.01
N ILE A 271 0.15 7.07 -16.08
CA ILE A 271 1.54 6.85 -15.67
C ILE A 271 2.38 6.28 -16.82
N SER A 272 1.79 5.41 -17.65
CA SER A 272 2.48 4.86 -18.83
C SER A 272 2.82 5.94 -19.85
N THR A 273 1.87 6.85 -20.12
CA THR A 273 2.12 8.01 -20.99
C THR A 273 3.16 8.95 -20.39
N GLU A 274 3.05 9.29 -19.10
CA GLU A 274 4.01 10.16 -18.43
C GLU A 274 5.43 9.56 -18.41
N LEU A 275 5.56 8.23 -18.24
CA LEU A 275 6.85 7.54 -18.30
C LEU A 275 7.46 7.57 -19.70
N ALA A 276 6.65 7.37 -20.74
CA ALA A 276 7.09 7.44 -22.13
C ALA A 276 7.55 8.86 -22.50
N GLU A 277 6.79 9.87 -22.09
CA GLU A 277 7.14 11.29 -22.25
C GLU A 277 8.41 11.64 -21.47
N HIS A 278 8.54 11.19 -20.22
CA HIS A 278 9.74 11.42 -19.42
C HIS A 278 10.99 10.86 -20.11
N ARG A 279 10.88 9.65 -20.68
CA ARG A 279 11.99 8.98 -21.37
C ARG A 279 12.31 9.55 -22.76
N SER A 280 11.41 10.31 -23.39
CA SER A 280 11.68 10.93 -24.69
C SER A 280 12.53 12.20 -24.60
N TYR A 281 12.66 12.79 -23.40
CA TYR A 281 13.50 13.96 -23.13
C TYR A 281 14.60 13.67 -22.09
N PRO A 282 15.58 12.80 -22.40
CA PRO A 282 16.69 12.54 -21.48
C PRO A 282 17.56 13.79 -21.29
N PRO A 283 18.12 14.03 -20.07
CA PRO A 283 18.97 15.17 -19.80
C PRO A 283 20.27 15.11 -20.62
N ASP A 284 20.78 16.27 -21.03
CA ASP A 284 22.03 16.35 -21.81
C ASP A 284 23.20 15.78 -20.99
N LYS A 285 24.04 14.96 -21.65
CA LYS A 285 25.23 14.32 -21.08
C LYS A 285 26.24 15.33 -20.52
N LYS A 286 26.17 16.59 -20.94
CA LYS A 286 27.05 17.68 -20.48
C LYS A 286 26.57 18.36 -19.20
N LEU A 287 25.32 18.18 -18.80
CA LEU A 287 24.74 18.79 -17.59
C LEU A 287 25.09 17.92 -16.37
N LYS A 288 25.76 18.50 -15.38
CA LYS A 288 26.14 17.79 -14.15
C LYS A 288 25.18 18.06 -12.99
N GLY A 289 24.95 16.99 -12.23
CA GLY A 289 24.49 17.03 -10.85
C GLY A 289 22.99 16.86 -10.71
N LYS A 290 22.27 17.97 -10.53
CA LYS A 290 20.93 17.94 -9.91
C LYS A 290 19.80 17.51 -10.85
N GLU A 291 19.80 18.00 -12.09
CA GLU A 291 18.75 17.69 -13.07
C GLU A 291 18.76 16.22 -13.48
N VAL A 292 19.95 15.62 -13.58
CA VAL A 292 20.11 14.19 -13.86
C VAL A 292 19.57 13.33 -12.72
N GLU A 293 19.80 13.73 -11.46
CA GLU A 293 19.27 13.00 -10.31
C GLU A 293 17.75 13.15 -10.17
N ASP A 294 17.21 14.35 -10.41
CA ASP A 294 15.76 14.57 -10.45
C ASP A 294 15.09 13.75 -11.57
N TYR A 295 15.75 13.64 -12.74
CA TYR A 295 15.30 12.80 -13.85
C TYR A 295 15.27 11.31 -13.45
N LYS A 296 16.34 10.78 -12.86
CA LYS A 296 16.40 9.38 -12.39
C LYS A 296 15.36 9.11 -11.32
N LEU A 297 15.14 10.06 -10.41
CA LEU A 297 14.17 9.94 -9.34
C LEU A 297 12.74 9.86 -9.89
N LYS A 298 12.41 10.71 -10.87
CA LYS A 298 11.12 10.68 -11.56
C LYS A 298 10.93 9.40 -12.38
N ASP A 299 11.97 8.95 -13.11
CA ASP A 299 11.93 7.70 -13.87
C ASP A 299 11.65 6.49 -12.97
N HIS A 300 12.41 6.36 -11.86
CA HIS A 300 12.22 5.28 -10.89
C HIS A 300 10.85 5.34 -10.19
N TYR A 301 10.30 6.54 -9.97
CA TYR A 301 8.95 6.69 -9.46
C TYR A 301 7.91 6.18 -10.46
N LEU A 302 7.97 6.63 -11.70
CA LEU A 302 6.99 6.29 -12.73
C LEU A 302 7.04 4.80 -13.09
N GLU A 303 8.23 4.20 -13.16
CA GLU A 303 8.39 2.76 -13.36
C GLU A 303 7.74 1.96 -12.21
N PHE A 304 8.00 2.36 -10.95
CA PHE A 304 7.40 1.69 -9.80
C PHE A 304 5.88 1.80 -9.77
N GLU A 305 5.34 3.00 -10.04
CA GLU A 305 3.90 3.24 -10.09
C GLU A 305 3.23 2.46 -11.21
N LYS A 306 3.87 2.37 -12.37
CA LYS A 306 3.39 1.56 -13.49
C LYS A 306 3.23 0.11 -13.05
N THR A 307 4.29 -0.51 -12.51
CA THR A 307 4.22 -1.89 -12.00
C THR A 307 3.16 -2.07 -10.92
N ARG A 308 3.00 -1.10 -10.02
CA ARG A 308 1.98 -1.14 -8.96
C ARG A 308 0.57 -1.18 -9.55
N TYR A 309 0.25 -0.28 -10.49
CA TYR A 309 -1.09 -0.25 -11.10
C TYR A 309 -1.32 -1.41 -12.07
N GLU A 310 -0.29 -1.91 -12.77
CA GLU A 310 -0.38 -3.17 -13.54
C GLU A 310 -0.81 -4.33 -12.65
N THR A 311 -0.16 -4.48 -11.48
CA THR A 311 -0.48 -5.51 -10.49
C THR A 311 -1.93 -5.36 -9.99
N TYR A 312 -2.33 -4.14 -9.62
CA TYR A 312 -3.68 -3.89 -9.10
C TYR A 312 -4.78 -4.17 -10.13
N VAL A 313 -4.57 -3.75 -11.38
CA VAL A 313 -5.51 -4.01 -12.47
C VAL A 313 -5.63 -5.51 -12.73
N SER A 314 -4.51 -6.26 -12.74
CA SER A 314 -4.53 -7.72 -12.90
C SER A 314 -5.37 -8.38 -11.81
N LEU A 315 -5.07 -8.08 -10.54
CA LEU A 315 -5.76 -8.67 -9.39
C LEU A 315 -7.26 -8.37 -9.37
N LEU A 316 -7.66 -7.14 -9.69
CA LEU A 316 -9.08 -6.78 -9.72
C LEU A 316 -9.81 -7.47 -10.88
N LYS A 317 -9.16 -7.66 -12.03
CA LYS A 317 -9.72 -8.44 -13.15
C LYS A 317 -9.84 -9.92 -12.82
N GLU A 318 -8.90 -10.46 -12.06
CA GLU A 318 -8.92 -11.84 -11.54
C GLU A 318 -9.95 -12.05 -10.43
N GLY A 319 -10.61 -10.98 -9.96
CA GLY A 319 -11.69 -11.07 -8.99
C GLY A 319 -11.25 -10.98 -7.53
N ALA A 320 -10.08 -10.43 -7.23
CA ALA A 320 -9.56 -10.26 -5.87
C ALA A 320 -10.56 -9.55 -4.92
N GLY A 321 -11.35 -8.61 -5.45
CA GLY A 321 -12.41 -7.98 -4.68
C GLY A 321 -13.50 -8.96 -4.24
N LYS A 322 -13.91 -9.88 -5.11
CA LYS A 322 -14.95 -10.88 -4.78
C LYS A 322 -14.43 -11.90 -3.76
N GLU A 323 -13.16 -12.29 -3.86
CA GLU A 323 -12.50 -13.19 -2.91
C GLU A 323 -12.36 -12.55 -1.51
N LEU A 324 -12.02 -11.25 -1.44
CA LEU A 324 -11.80 -10.56 -0.16
C LEU A 324 -13.08 -10.09 0.53
N LEU A 325 -14.13 -9.81 -0.24
CA LEU A 325 -15.42 -9.34 0.27
C LEU A 325 -16.45 -10.46 0.43
N SER A 326 -16.16 -11.68 -0.04
CA SER A 326 -17.02 -12.82 0.26
C SER A 326 -16.93 -13.12 1.76
N PRO A 327 -18.06 -13.42 2.42
CA PRO A 327 -18.02 -13.98 3.76
C PRO A 327 -17.37 -15.35 3.64
N SER A 328 -16.06 -15.42 3.91
CA SER A 328 -15.42 -16.71 4.14
C SER A 328 -16.07 -17.29 5.39
N GLU A 329 -16.83 -18.37 5.21
CA GLU A 329 -17.10 -19.28 6.32
C GLU A 329 -15.76 -19.57 6.98
N ASN A 330 -15.72 -19.27 8.27
CA ASN A 330 -14.61 -19.54 9.16
C ASN A 330 -14.24 -21.02 9.02
N ASP A 331 -13.27 -21.33 8.16
CA ASP A 331 -12.68 -22.66 8.06
C ASP A 331 -11.82 -22.82 9.31
N GLY A 332 -12.52 -23.13 10.40
CA GLY A 332 -11.94 -23.54 11.65
C GLY A 332 -11.01 -24.68 11.32
N SER A 333 -9.75 -24.52 11.71
CA SER A 333 -8.76 -25.57 11.82
C SER A 333 -9.32 -26.73 12.64
N GLY A 334 -10.03 -27.64 11.96
CA GLY A 334 -10.67 -28.82 12.50
C GLY A 334 -10.20 -30.01 11.68
N LEU A 335 -9.10 -30.61 12.13
CA LEU A 335 -8.66 -31.99 11.91
C LEU A 335 -9.37 -32.73 10.76
N LYS A 336 -8.63 -32.99 9.68
CA LYS A 336 -9.06 -33.91 8.62
C LYS A 336 -9.30 -35.29 9.22
N LYS A 337 -10.55 -35.61 9.49
CA LYS A 337 -11.02 -36.92 9.96
C LYS A 337 -10.93 -37.88 8.77
N CYS A 338 -10.04 -38.88 8.87
CA CYS A 338 -9.96 -39.96 7.91
C CYS A 338 -11.33 -40.63 7.76
N HIS A 339 -11.81 -40.72 6.52
CA HIS A 339 -12.95 -41.55 6.18
C HIS A 339 -12.53 -43.02 6.21
N SER A 340 -13.02 -43.78 7.18
CA SER A 340 -13.08 -45.23 7.11
C SER A 340 -14.52 -45.62 7.36
N SER A 341 -15.16 -46.18 6.33
CA SER A 341 -16.54 -46.65 6.35
C SER A 341 -16.70 -47.85 7.29
N PRO A 342 -17.81 -47.95 8.05
CA PRO A 342 -18.31 -49.23 8.52
C PRO A 342 -19.57 -49.61 7.71
N SER A 343 -19.54 -50.78 7.06
CA SER A 343 -20.77 -51.41 6.55
C SER A 343 -21.28 -52.37 7.62
N LEU A 344 -22.39 -51.98 8.24
CA LEU A 344 -23.18 -52.74 9.19
C LEU A 344 -24.23 -53.54 8.41
N ASN A 345 -24.14 -54.87 8.39
CA ASN A 345 -25.27 -55.73 8.04
C ASN A 345 -25.79 -56.42 9.30
N GLN A 346 -27.08 -56.29 9.50
CA GLN A 346 -27.88 -56.85 10.59
C GLN A 346 -28.66 -58.08 10.06
N GLU A 347 -29.07 -58.96 10.98
CA GLU A 347 -29.90 -60.20 10.88
C GLU A 347 -29.08 -61.47 11.20
N SER A 348 -29.46 -62.43 12.04
CA SER A 348 -30.59 -62.72 12.95
C SER A 348 -30.13 -63.86 13.90
N PRO A 349 -30.85 -64.20 15.00
CA PRO A 349 -30.28 -64.92 16.15
C PRO A 349 -30.51 -66.44 16.09
N VAL A 350 -29.49 -67.25 16.43
CA VAL A 350 -29.70 -68.67 16.80
C VAL A 350 -28.75 -69.10 17.94
N CYS A 351 -29.37 -69.87 18.83
CA CYS A 351 -28.93 -70.48 20.07
C CYS A 351 -27.76 -71.49 19.95
N ALA A 352 -27.10 -71.71 21.10
CA ALA A 352 -26.56 -72.98 21.60
C ALA A 352 -25.05 -73.33 21.45
N LYS A 353 -24.47 -73.56 22.64
CA LYS A 353 -23.55 -74.65 23.07
C LYS A 353 -22.05 -74.59 22.71
N ILE A 354 -21.28 -74.33 23.78
CA ILE A 354 -20.14 -75.12 24.30
C ILE A 354 -19.37 -75.97 23.28
N LYS A 355 -18.07 -75.66 23.09
CA LYS A 355 -17.01 -76.68 22.96
C LYS A 355 -15.63 -76.13 23.32
N ARG A 356 -14.92 -76.89 24.15
CA ARG A 356 -13.54 -76.69 24.60
C ARG A 356 -12.55 -77.18 23.53
N ASN A 357 -11.36 -76.58 23.45
CA ASN A 357 -10.03 -77.23 23.48
C ASN A 357 -8.92 -76.16 23.32
N ILE A 358 -7.95 -76.02 24.26
CA ILE A 358 -6.63 -76.73 24.33
C ILE A 358 -5.81 -76.38 23.08
N SER A 359 -4.57 -75.87 23.05
CA SER A 359 -3.38 -75.80 23.92
C SER A 359 -2.42 -74.83 23.19
N GLU A 360 -1.56 -74.01 23.80
CA GLU A 360 -0.22 -74.45 24.24
C GLU A 360 0.40 -73.43 25.20
N ARG A 361 1.02 -74.00 26.23
CA ARG A 361 1.93 -73.34 27.17
C ARG A 361 3.13 -72.76 26.42
N LYS A 362 3.58 -71.59 26.86
CA LYS A 362 4.98 -71.43 27.28
C LYS A 362 5.09 -70.30 28.30
N ASP A 363 5.30 -70.75 29.54
CA ASP A 363 5.82 -69.96 30.65
C ASP A 363 7.17 -69.34 30.26
N CYS A 364 7.39 -68.09 30.68
CA CYS A 364 8.44 -67.78 31.66
C CYS A 364 8.40 -66.28 32.01
N ARG A 365 8.17 -66.06 33.31
CA ARG A 365 8.17 -64.81 34.06
C ARG A 365 9.55 -64.10 34.04
N PRO A 366 9.59 -62.81 34.46
CA PRO A 366 10.72 -61.90 34.36
C PRO A 366 11.64 -61.97 35.59
N GLU A 367 12.83 -61.35 35.50
CA GLU A 367 13.29 -60.37 36.50
C GLU A 367 14.61 -59.66 36.07
N THR A 368 14.61 -58.33 36.22
CA THR A 368 15.77 -57.45 36.47
C THR A 368 16.23 -57.62 37.94
N PRO A 369 17.28 -56.97 38.51
CA PRO A 369 18.19 -55.93 38.00
C PRO A 369 19.68 -56.08 38.41
N SER A 370 20.49 -55.08 38.04
CA SER A 370 21.49 -54.38 38.88
C SER A 370 22.96 -54.42 38.44
N ILE A 371 23.61 -53.26 38.69
CA ILE A 371 24.98 -53.03 39.18
C ILE A 371 26.00 -52.25 38.29
N LYS A 372 26.30 -51.05 38.84
CA LYS A 372 27.59 -50.31 38.99
C LYS A 372 28.20 -49.48 37.86
N GLN A 373 28.21 -48.17 38.14
CA GLN A 373 29.33 -47.21 38.16
C GLN A 373 30.70 -47.66 37.61
N LYS A 374 31.30 -46.80 36.78
CA LYS A 374 32.74 -46.52 36.88
C LYS A 374 33.04 -45.05 36.57
N VAL A 375 33.76 -44.46 37.51
CA VAL A 375 34.50 -43.20 37.48
C VAL A 375 35.64 -43.30 36.45
N THR A 376 35.83 -42.31 35.58
CA THR A 376 37.00 -41.41 35.53
C THR A 376 36.72 -40.27 34.56
#